data_AF-A0AAD7FPP1-F1
#
_entry.id   AF-A0AAD7FPP1-F1
#
_cell.length_a   1.000
_cell.length_b   1.000
_cell.length_c   1.000
_cell.angle_alpha   90.00
_cell.angle_beta   90.00
_cell.angle_gamma   90.00
#
_symmetry.space_group_name_H-M   'P 1'
#
loop_
_entity.id
_entity.type
_entity.pdbx_description
1 polymer ?
#
loop_
_entity_poly.entity_id
_entity_poly.type
_entity_poly.pdbx_seq_one_letter_code
_entity_poly.pdbx_strand_id
1 'polypeptide(L)'
;MSISISRHRRLLAHLWDTSFRPASHLCLLQTDDELTEFLLSNRLSVQDLWALREAPLHQIGALRPRRLYCIIKDIFDPRPVDFARPLFSQITHLEIFDDPGHLSDGGWSSLALIPNLTHLAFNDNEFIPLLPKLLCACASLRGLALVMPEEVPQPLHEEVSDQLARDTRFLWISNAEYIRDWHQGALTGEDYWSRAGQFIERRKGNVTNLLD
;
A
#
# COMPACT_ATOMS: atom_id res chain seq x y z
N MET A 1 -13.37 -22.69 4.25
CA MET A 1 -14.83 -22.52 4.47
C MET A 1 -15.30 -21.39 3.56
N SER A 2 -16.55 -21.37 3.08
CA SER A 2 -17.05 -20.32 2.18
C SER A 2 -17.99 -19.40 2.95
N ILE A 3 -17.55 -18.19 3.31
CA ILE A 3 -18.45 -17.17 3.85
C ILE A 3 -19.48 -16.80 2.77
N SER A 4 -20.77 -16.83 3.12
CA SER A 4 -21.86 -16.51 2.19
C SER A 4 -21.81 -15.04 1.77
N ILE A 5 -21.81 -14.78 0.46
CA ILE A 5 -21.93 -13.45 -0.20
C ILE A 5 -23.05 -12.60 0.42
N SER A 6 -24.11 -13.23 0.93
CA SER A 6 -25.23 -12.57 1.61
C SER A 6 -24.84 -11.83 2.90
N ARG A 7 -23.79 -12.29 3.61
CA ARG A 7 -23.30 -11.67 4.86
C ARG A 7 -22.50 -10.40 4.56
N HIS A 8 -21.71 -10.43 3.48
CA HIS A 8 -20.95 -9.27 2.98
C HIS A 8 -21.88 -8.13 2.54
N ARG A 9 -22.94 -8.44 1.77
CA ARG A 9 -23.91 -7.43 1.31
C ARG A 9 -24.67 -6.75 2.45
N ARG A 10 -25.02 -7.47 3.52
CA ARG A 10 -25.69 -6.88 4.70
C ARG A 10 -24.76 -5.95 5.49
N LEU A 11 -23.47 -6.30 5.57
CA LEU A 11 -22.47 -5.44 6.19
C LEU A 11 -22.34 -4.12 5.42
N LEU A 12 -22.19 -4.18 4.10
CA LEU A 12 -22.11 -3.01 3.23
C LEU A 12 -23.34 -2.10 3.33
N ALA A 13 -24.54 -2.69 3.37
CA ALA A 13 -25.80 -1.95 3.48
C ALA A 13 -25.98 -1.27 4.85
N HIS A 14 -25.58 -1.93 5.94
CA HIS A 14 -25.69 -1.36 7.29
C HIS A 14 -24.68 -0.22 7.52
N LEU A 15 -23.51 -0.31 6.88
CA LEU A 15 -22.48 0.71 6.99
C LEU A 15 -22.89 2.00 6.27
N TRP A 16 -23.48 1.90 5.06
CA TRP A 16 -23.92 3.03 4.22
C TRP A 16 -24.90 4.01 4.91
N ASP A 17 -25.61 3.58 5.95
CA ASP A 17 -26.70 4.32 6.58
C ASP A 17 -26.25 5.22 7.75
N THR A 18 -24.96 5.20 8.13
CA THR A 18 -24.44 6.03 9.22
C THR A 18 -23.73 7.28 8.70
N SER A 19 -23.83 8.39 9.42
CA SER A 19 -23.23 9.70 9.09
C SER A 19 -21.72 9.60 8.83
N PHE A 20 -21.33 9.43 7.57
CA PHE A 20 -19.98 9.07 7.17
C PHE A 20 -18.97 10.20 7.33
N ARG A 21 -17.87 9.90 8.03
CA ARG A 21 -16.58 10.55 7.79
C ARG A 21 -15.90 9.82 6.64
N PRO A 22 -15.21 10.50 5.72
CA PRO A 22 -14.51 9.84 4.61
C PRO A 22 -13.47 8.85 5.15
N ALA A 23 -13.46 7.65 4.56
CA ALA A 23 -12.53 6.59 4.90
C ALA A 23 -11.09 7.02 4.60
N SER A 24 -10.18 6.91 5.56
CA SER A 24 -8.77 7.28 5.33
C SER A 24 -8.00 6.17 4.60
N HIS A 25 -8.42 4.94 4.81
CA HIS A 25 -7.77 3.73 4.32
C HIS A 25 -8.78 2.83 3.58
N LEU A 26 -8.31 2.23 2.49
CA LEU A 26 -9.09 1.37 1.61
C LEU A 26 -8.26 0.16 1.19
N CYS A 27 -8.77 -1.04 1.41
CA CYS A 27 -8.04 -2.28 1.20
C CYS A 27 -8.76 -3.20 0.21
N LEU A 28 -8.32 -3.21 -1.05
CA LEU A 28 -8.86 -4.08 -2.10
C LEU A 28 -8.08 -5.39 -2.14
N LEU A 29 -8.23 -6.20 -1.09
CA LEU A 29 -7.61 -7.53 -1.01
C LEU A 29 -8.68 -8.61 -0.84
N GLN A 30 -8.36 -9.81 -1.33
CA GLN A 30 -9.05 -11.01 -0.90
C GLN A 30 -8.61 -11.28 0.55
N THR A 31 -9.44 -10.86 1.50
CA THR A 31 -9.18 -11.15 2.92
C THR A 31 -9.36 -12.64 3.16
N ASP A 32 -8.45 -13.25 3.89
CA ASP A 32 -8.69 -14.56 4.47
C ASP A 32 -9.75 -14.46 5.60
N ASP A 33 -10.22 -15.62 6.04
CA ASP A 33 -11.20 -15.71 7.12
C ASP A 33 -10.63 -15.11 8.42
N GLU A 34 -9.31 -15.19 8.66
CA GLU A 34 -8.64 -14.70 9.87
C GLU A 34 -8.63 -13.16 9.96
N LEU A 35 -8.25 -12.46 8.89
CA LEU A 35 -8.26 -11.00 8.83
C LEU A 35 -9.69 -10.48 8.97
N THR A 36 -10.64 -11.15 8.32
CA THR A 36 -12.06 -10.82 8.41
C THR A 36 -12.56 -10.95 9.85
N GLU A 37 -12.25 -12.06 10.52
CA GLU A 37 -12.61 -12.28 11.93
C GLU A 37 -11.94 -11.29 12.87
N PHE A 38 -10.66 -10.95 12.63
CA PHE A 38 -9.95 -9.94 13.40
C PHE A 38 -10.63 -8.57 13.28
N LEU A 39 -10.95 -8.13 12.06
CA LEU A 39 -11.64 -6.85 11.81
C LEU A 39 -13.00 -6.80 12.52
N LEU A 40 -13.78 -7.89 12.43
CA LEU A 40 -15.10 -7.97 13.05
C LEU A 40 -15.02 -8.01 14.58
N SER A 41 -14.03 -8.70 15.15
CA SER A 41 -13.91 -8.91 16.60
C SER A 41 -13.43 -7.66 17.33
N ASN A 42 -12.58 -6.85 16.70
CA ASN A 42 -11.97 -5.68 17.36
C ASN A 42 -12.80 -4.41 17.29
N ARG A 43 -14.01 -4.46 16.69
CA ARG A 43 -14.86 -3.28 16.43
C ARG A 43 -14.05 -2.11 15.89
N LEU A 44 -13.06 -2.44 15.06
CA LEU A 44 -12.26 -1.44 14.39
C LEU A 44 -13.24 -0.51 13.70
N SER A 45 -12.97 0.79 13.80
CA SER A 45 -13.80 1.76 13.11
C SER A 45 -13.77 1.34 11.64
N VAL A 46 -14.91 0.83 11.16
CA VAL A 46 -15.07 0.29 9.79
C VAL A 46 -14.83 1.39 8.74
N GLN A 47 -14.57 2.61 9.21
CA GLN A 47 -14.13 3.77 8.46
C GLN A 47 -12.77 3.53 7.77
N ASP A 48 -11.94 2.59 8.22
CA ASP A 48 -10.56 2.46 7.70
C ASP A 48 -10.25 1.15 6.93
N LEU A 49 -11.21 0.24 6.74
CA LEU A 49 -10.93 -0.97 5.97
C LEU A 49 -12.14 -1.45 5.18
N TRP A 50 -12.09 -1.16 3.88
CA TRP A 50 -13.08 -1.58 2.91
C TRP A 50 -12.50 -2.64 1.98
N ALA A 51 -12.78 -3.91 2.27
CA ALA A 51 -12.58 -5.02 1.35
C ALA A 51 -13.67 -5.00 0.27
N LEU A 52 -13.36 -4.41 -0.88
CA LEU A 52 -14.30 -4.25 -1.98
C LEU A 52 -13.82 -5.00 -3.22
N ARG A 53 -13.75 -6.32 -3.14
CA ARG A 53 -13.42 -7.17 -4.31
C ARG A 53 -14.32 -6.88 -5.52
N GLU A 54 -15.57 -6.49 -5.29
CA GLU A 54 -16.56 -6.29 -6.35
C GLU A 54 -17.10 -4.86 -6.45
N ALA A 55 -16.59 -3.89 -5.67
CA ALA A 55 -17.10 -2.54 -5.83
C ALA A 55 -16.64 -1.97 -7.16
N PRO A 56 -17.57 -1.42 -7.96
CA PRO A 56 -17.20 -0.62 -9.11
C PRO A 56 -16.24 0.51 -8.71
N LEU A 57 -15.18 0.72 -9.50
CA LEU A 57 -14.17 1.76 -9.26
C LEU A 57 -14.75 3.16 -8.99
N HIS A 58 -15.92 3.48 -9.56
CA HIS A 58 -16.58 4.76 -9.31
C HIS A 58 -17.08 4.92 -7.87
N GLN A 59 -17.52 3.83 -7.22
CA GLN A 59 -17.91 3.83 -5.80
C GLN A 59 -16.69 4.01 -4.92
N ILE A 60 -15.59 3.34 -5.28
CA ILE A 60 -14.29 3.49 -4.62
C ILE A 60 -13.82 4.95 -4.72
N GLY A 61 -13.96 5.58 -5.90
CA GLY A 61 -13.61 6.98 -6.11
C GLY A 61 -14.41 7.96 -5.25
N ALA A 62 -15.66 7.63 -4.92
CA ALA A 62 -16.49 8.45 -4.04
C ALA A 62 -15.97 8.48 -2.59
N LEU A 63 -15.26 7.44 -2.15
CA LEU A 63 -14.65 7.38 -0.81
C LEU A 63 -13.46 8.32 -0.65
N ARG A 64 -12.84 8.75 -1.76
CA ARG A 64 -11.64 9.61 -1.79
C ARG A 64 -10.54 9.12 -0.82
N PRO A 65 -10.14 7.83 -0.92
CA PRO A 65 -9.13 7.28 -0.04
C PRO A 65 -7.82 8.07 -0.15
N ARG A 66 -7.09 8.18 0.97
CA ARG A 66 -5.70 8.67 0.97
C ARG A 66 -4.69 7.53 0.94
N ARG A 67 -5.11 6.35 1.41
CA ARG A 67 -4.30 5.13 1.45
C ARG A 67 -5.03 4.03 0.72
N LEU A 68 -4.37 3.42 -0.25
CA LEU A 68 -4.90 2.32 -1.04
C LEU A 68 -3.96 1.12 -0.96
N TYR A 69 -4.52 -0.01 -0.53
CA TYR A 69 -3.88 -1.32 -0.52
C TYR A 69 -4.59 -2.14 -1.60
N CYS A 70 -3.88 -2.66 -2.59
CA CYS A 70 -4.56 -3.32 -3.70
C CYS A 70 -3.73 -4.37 -4.44
N ILE A 71 -4.48 -5.25 -5.10
CA ILE A 71 -4.04 -6.04 -6.24
C ILE A 71 -4.40 -5.21 -7.49
N ILE A 72 -3.40 -4.76 -8.25
CA ILE A 72 -3.54 -3.98 -9.49
C ILE A 72 -4.40 -4.71 -10.52
N LYS A 73 -4.25 -6.02 -10.66
CA LYS A 73 -5.06 -6.87 -11.52
C LYS A 73 -6.55 -6.73 -11.20
N ASP A 74 -6.92 -6.68 -9.92
CA ASP A 74 -8.32 -6.51 -9.51
C ASP A 74 -8.88 -5.12 -9.87
N ILE A 75 -8.02 -4.10 -9.94
CA ILE A 75 -8.42 -2.73 -10.31
C ILE A 75 -8.50 -2.56 -11.82
N PHE A 76 -7.54 -3.12 -12.55
CA PHE A 76 -7.33 -2.79 -13.95
C PHE A 76 -7.74 -3.89 -14.91
N ASP A 77 -7.67 -5.19 -14.62
CA ASP A 77 -8.02 -6.27 -15.57
C ASP A 77 -9.50 -6.18 -16.01
N PRO A 78 -9.83 -6.12 -17.33
CA PRO A 78 -8.98 -6.28 -18.53
C PRO A 78 -8.50 -4.99 -19.19
N ARG A 79 -8.64 -3.86 -18.51
CA ARG A 79 -8.25 -2.51 -18.95
C ARG A 79 -6.74 -2.28 -18.77
N PRO A 80 -6.15 -1.39 -19.57
CA PRO A 80 -4.80 -0.90 -19.30
C PRO A 80 -4.76 -0.20 -17.94
N VAL A 81 -3.59 -0.31 -17.32
CA VAL A 81 -3.28 0.40 -16.08
C VAL A 81 -3.21 1.89 -16.35
N ASP A 82 -4.04 2.64 -15.62
CA ASP A 82 -4.23 4.08 -15.79
C ASP A 82 -4.38 4.72 -14.42
N PHE A 83 -3.24 5.12 -13.86
CA PHE A 83 -3.19 5.85 -12.59
C PHE A 83 -3.52 7.34 -12.72
N ALA A 84 -3.81 7.85 -13.93
CA ALA A 84 -4.28 9.23 -14.10
C ALA A 84 -5.77 9.41 -13.76
N ARG A 85 -6.48 8.31 -13.46
CA ARG A 85 -7.91 8.36 -13.09
C ARG A 85 -8.12 9.21 -11.83
N PRO A 86 -9.25 9.94 -11.72
CA PRO A 86 -9.56 10.78 -10.56
C PRO A 86 -9.52 10.05 -9.20
N LEU A 87 -9.77 8.74 -9.19
CA LEU A 87 -9.63 7.88 -8.01
C LEU A 87 -8.26 8.03 -7.33
N PHE A 88 -7.18 8.16 -8.12
CA PHE A 88 -5.82 8.23 -7.59
C PHE A 88 -5.38 9.64 -7.22
N SER A 89 -6.17 10.66 -7.55
CA SER A 89 -5.79 12.07 -7.33
C SER A 89 -5.57 12.44 -5.86
N GLN A 90 -6.12 11.68 -4.91
CA GLN A 90 -5.97 11.90 -3.47
C GLN A 90 -5.06 10.86 -2.80
N ILE A 91 -4.57 9.88 -3.55
CA ILE A 91 -3.75 8.80 -3.00
C ILE A 91 -2.38 9.37 -2.64
N THR A 92 -2.02 9.15 -1.38
CA THR A 92 -0.73 9.53 -0.80
C THR A 92 0.11 8.32 -0.41
N HIS A 93 -0.55 7.19 -0.09
CA HIS A 93 0.09 5.91 0.20
C HIS A 93 -0.54 4.84 -0.69
N LEU A 94 0.29 4.12 -1.44
CA LEU A 94 -0.12 3.03 -2.31
C LEU A 94 0.67 1.78 -1.95
N GLU A 95 -0.03 0.68 -1.73
CA GLU A 95 0.58 -0.63 -1.47
C GLU A 95 0.05 -1.62 -2.50
N ILE A 96 0.97 -2.23 -3.24
CA ILE A 96 0.66 -3.15 -4.33
C ILE A 96 1.07 -4.55 -3.91
N PHE A 97 0.11 -5.48 -3.97
CA PHE A 97 0.26 -6.87 -3.54
C PHE A 97 0.42 -7.87 -4.71
N ASP A 98 0.67 -7.36 -5.91
CA ASP A 98 0.58 -8.11 -7.17
C ASP A 98 1.92 -8.59 -7.70
N ASP A 99 1.89 -9.64 -8.51
CA ASP A 99 3.00 -10.05 -9.38
C ASP A 99 3.26 -8.94 -10.45
N PRO A 100 4.48 -8.40 -10.55
CA PRO A 100 4.78 -7.32 -11.47
C PRO A 100 4.77 -7.76 -12.94
N GLY A 101 4.78 -9.06 -13.24
CA GLY A 101 4.61 -9.62 -14.59
C GLY A 101 3.31 -9.19 -15.27
N HIS A 102 2.31 -8.72 -14.51
CA HIS A 102 1.08 -8.14 -15.06
C HIS A 102 1.23 -6.70 -15.57
N LEU A 103 2.31 -6.01 -15.21
CA LEU A 103 2.60 -4.66 -15.66
C LEU A 103 3.73 -4.70 -16.68
N SER A 104 3.38 -4.46 -17.95
CA SER A 104 4.37 -4.15 -18.98
C SER A 104 5.32 -3.03 -18.51
N ASP A 105 6.52 -2.93 -19.08
CA ASP A 105 7.50 -1.87 -18.74
C ASP A 105 6.89 -0.44 -18.68
N GLY A 106 5.85 -0.17 -19.47
CA GLY A 106 5.11 1.10 -19.46
C GLY A 106 4.21 1.31 -18.24
N GLY A 107 3.69 0.24 -17.65
CA GLY A 107 2.77 0.29 -16.50
C GLY A 107 3.39 0.95 -15.27
N TRP A 108 4.69 0.72 -15.03
CA TRP A 108 5.40 1.31 -13.90
C TRP A 108 5.59 2.80 -14.00
N SER A 109 5.85 3.30 -15.21
CA SER A 109 5.98 4.74 -15.45
C SER A 109 4.69 5.49 -15.14
N SER A 110 3.54 4.82 -15.24
CA SER A 110 2.25 5.42 -14.93
C SER A 110 2.04 5.68 -13.44
N LEU A 111 2.78 5.02 -12.53
CA LEU A 111 2.75 5.35 -11.09
C LEU A 111 3.20 6.78 -10.81
N ALA A 112 4.12 7.32 -11.62
CA ALA A 112 4.56 8.71 -11.52
C ALA A 112 3.46 9.72 -11.87
N LEU A 113 2.34 9.27 -12.46
CA LEU A 113 1.18 10.10 -12.76
C LEU A 113 0.28 10.33 -11.53
N ILE A 114 0.52 9.65 -10.41
CA ILE A 114 -0.22 9.88 -9.16
C ILE A 114 0.36 11.12 -8.47
N PRO A 115 -0.32 12.29 -8.56
CA PRO A 115 0.32 13.58 -8.25
C PRO A 115 0.70 13.74 -6.78
N ASN A 116 -0.02 13.05 -5.89
CA ASN A 116 0.14 13.16 -4.44
C ASN A 116 0.82 11.94 -3.81
N LEU A 117 1.35 11.01 -4.62
CA LEU A 117 1.98 9.80 -4.10
C LEU A 117 3.25 10.15 -3.33
N THR A 118 3.25 9.82 -2.03
CA THR A 118 4.38 10.08 -1.12
C THR A 118 4.96 8.79 -0.54
N HIS A 119 4.17 7.73 -0.45
CA HIS A 119 4.58 6.44 0.09
C HIS A 119 4.14 5.33 -0.86
N LEU A 120 5.05 4.43 -1.19
CA LEU A 120 4.81 3.31 -2.09
C LEU A 120 5.38 2.04 -1.45
N ALA A 121 4.60 0.97 -1.39
CA ALA A 121 5.08 -0.33 -0.96
C ALA A 121 4.78 -1.44 -1.98
N PHE A 122 5.68 -2.42 -2.00
CA PHE A 122 5.57 -3.66 -2.76
C PHE A 122 5.83 -4.84 -1.84
N ASN A 123 5.22 -5.98 -2.11
CA ASN A 123 5.35 -7.21 -1.33
C ASN A 123 6.04 -8.36 -2.10
N ASP A 124 6.77 -8.04 -3.17
CA ASP A 124 7.30 -9.03 -4.12
C ASP A 124 8.72 -8.61 -4.59
N ASN A 125 9.61 -9.60 -4.70
CA ASN A 125 11.01 -9.41 -5.07
C ASN A 125 11.20 -9.02 -6.54
N GLU A 126 10.26 -9.34 -7.42
CA GLU A 126 10.34 -9.02 -8.83
C GLU A 126 10.29 -7.49 -9.09
N PHE A 127 9.91 -6.69 -8.08
CA PHE A 127 9.95 -5.22 -8.15
C PHE A 127 11.33 -4.62 -7.98
N ILE A 128 12.29 -5.38 -7.46
CA ILE A 128 13.64 -4.86 -7.13
C ILE A 128 14.30 -4.13 -8.30
N PRO A 129 14.33 -4.68 -9.54
CA PRO A 129 14.91 -4.01 -10.69
C PRO A 129 14.22 -2.68 -11.06
N LEU A 130 13.01 -2.44 -10.56
CA LEU A 130 12.20 -1.26 -10.85
C LEU A 130 12.38 -0.16 -9.80
N LEU A 131 12.82 -0.48 -8.59
CA LEU A 131 12.91 0.47 -7.48
C LEU A 131 13.76 1.71 -7.82
N PRO A 132 14.95 1.60 -8.45
CA PRO A 132 15.72 2.79 -8.84
C PRO A 132 14.99 3.69 -9.83
N LYS A 133 14.25 3.10 -10.79
CA LYS A 133 13.46 3.84 -11.78
C LYS A 133 12.31 4.58 -11.10
N LEU A 134 11.63 3.94 -10.15
CA LEU A 134 10.53 4.55 -9.39
C LEU A 134 11.01 5.69 -8.49
N LEU A 135 12.13 5.50 -7.80
CA LEU A 135 12.76 6.55 -6.99
C LEU A 135 13.17 7.79 -7.80
N CYS A 136 13.47 7.59 -9.08
CA CYS A 136 13.79 8.66 -10.03
C CYS A 136 12.53 9.31 -10.62
N ALA A 137 11.53 8.52 -11.03
CA ALA A 137 10.33 9.00 -11.70
C ALA A 137 9.34 9.70 -10.75
N CYS A 138 9.24 9.24 -9.49
CA CYS A 138 8.29 9.74 -8.52
C CYS A 138 8.93 10.83 -7.63
N ALA A 139 9.00 12.07 -8.12
CA ALA A 139 9.66 13.18 -7.42
C ALA A 139 9.07 13.49 -6.03
N SER A 140 7.76 13.25 -5.84
CA SER A 140 7.06 13.47 -4.56
C SER A 140 7.27 12.33 -3.56
N LEU A 141 7.92 11.23 -3.97
CA LEU A 141 8.06 10.05 -3.13
C LEU A 141 9.00 10.34 -1.95
N ARG A 142 8.48 10.10 -0.75
CA ARG A 142 9.16 10.29 0.54
C ARG A 142 9.58 8.96 1.15
N GLY A 143 8.82 7.90 0.91
CA GLY A 143 9.11 6.55 1.35
C GLY A 143 8.82 5.52 0.27
N LEU A 144 9.73 4.56 0.10
CA LEU A 144 9.59 3.38 -0.74
C LEU A 144 9.89 2.15 0.12
N ALA A 145 8.89 1.33 0.38
CA ALA A 145 9.04 0.12 1.19
C ALA A 145 9.01 -1.13 0.31
N LEU A 146 9.89 -2.08 0.62
CA LEU A 146 9.82 -3.45 0.11
C LEU A 146 9.53 -4.37 1.29
N VAL A 147 8.36 -5.01 1.26
CA VAL A 147 7.86 -5.93 2.27
C VAL A 147 8.21 -7.35 1.84
N MET A 148 9.03 -8.03 2.63
CA MET A 148 9.67 -9.29 2.22
C MET A 148 9.66 -10.34 3.34
N PRO A 149 9.76 -11.64 3.02
CA PRO A 149 10.04 -12.66 4.02
C PRO A 149 11.31 -12.34 4.84
N GLU A 150 11.38 -12.81 6.09
CA GLU A 150 12.54 -12.59 6.98
C GLU A 150 13.83 -13.17 6.37
N GLU A 151 13.72 -14.30 5.68
CA GLU A 151 14.81 -14.92 4.96
C GLU A 151 14.89 -14.37 3.53
N VAL A 152 15.69 -13.33 3.36
CA VAL A 152 16.00 -12.79 2.04
C VAL A 152 17.05 -13.68 1.38
N PRO A 153 16.84 -14.18 0.16
CA PRO A 153 17.89 -14.86 -0.57
C PRO A 153 19.13 -13.96 -0.69
N GLN A 154 20.31 -14.46 -0.33
CA GLN A 154 21.58 -13.71 -0.39
C GLN A 154 21.83 -12.96 -1.72
N PRO A 155 21.51 -13.49 -2.92
CA PRO A 155 21.74 -12.78 -4.17
C PRO A 155 20.98 -11.46 -4.29
N LEU A 156 19.79 -11.40 -3.69
CA LEU A 156 18.94 -10.22 -3.65
C LEU A 156 19.59 -9.09 -2.83
N HIS A 157 20.35 -9.46 -1.80
CA HIS A 157 21.00 -8.50 -0.90
C HIS A 157 22.11 -7.72 -1.60
N GLU A 158 22.88 -8.36 -2.48
CA GLU A 158 24.02 -7.72 -3.17
C GLU A 158 23.56 -6.77 -4.27
N GLU A 159 22.55 -7.14 -5.06
CA GLU A 159 22.05 -6.34 -6.18
C GLU A 159 21.25 -5.10 -5.72
N VAL A 160 20.53 -5.22 -4.61
CA VAL A 160 19.78 -4.13 -3.97
C VAL A 160 20.70 -3.17 -3.20
N SER A 161 21.79 -3.68 -2.64
CA SER A 161 22.55 -3.03 -1.55
C SER A 161 23.04 -1.64 -1.90
N ASP A 162 23.80 -1.45 -2.98
CA ASP A 162 24.66 -0.26 -2.99
C ASP A 162 23.93 1.03 -3.36
N GLN A 163 22.99 0.96 -4.30
CA GLN A 163 22.23 2.14 -4.71
C GLN A 163 21.04 2.40 -3.80
N LEU A 164 20.27 1.36 -3.45
CA LEU A 164 19.05 1.53 -2.65
C LEU A 164 19.36 1.76 -1.17
N ALA A 165 20.42 1.15 -0.61
CA ALA A 165 20.77 1.40 0.80
C ALA A 165 21.24 2.84 1.04
N ARG A 166 21.71 3.55 0.01
CA ARG A 166 22.08 4.98 0.10
C ARG A 166 20.88 5.91 -0.03
N ASP A 167 19.79 5.46 -0.64
CA ASP A 167 18.58 6.29 -0.74
C ASP A 167 17.85 6.32 0.60
N THR A 168 17.86 7.49 1.26
CA THR A 168 17.21 7.68 2.57
C THR A 168 15.71 7.36 2.58
N ARG A 169 15.07 7.34 1.41
CA ARG A 169 13.64 7.04 1.24
C ARG A 169 13.34 5.54 1.21
N PHE A 170 14.33 4.70 0.93
CA PHE A 170 14.13 3.26 0.78
C PHE A 170 14.11 2.53 2.12
N LEU A 171 13.15 1.62 2.29
CA LEU A 171 12.93 0.83 3.49
C LEU A 171 12.79 -0.64 3.15
N TRP A 172 13.43 -1.46 3.97
CA TRP A 172 13.20 -2.90 4.01
C TRP A 172 12.32 -3.21 5.22
N ILE A 173 11.26 -3.98 5.03
CA ILE A 173 10.34 -4.38 6.11
C ILE A 173 10.12 -5.88 6.01
N SER A 174 10.30 -6.62 7.11
CA SER A 174 9.96 -8.04 7.09
C SER A 174 8.44 -8.25 7.12
N ASN A 175 7.94 -9.35 6.57
CA ASN A 175 6.52 -9.70 6.59
C ASN A 175 5.97 -9.75 8.02
N ALA A 176 6.75 -10.29 8.97
CA ALA A 176 6.36 -10.35 10.37
C ALA A 176 6.22 -8.96 10.99
N GLU A 177 7.16 -8.05 10.71
CA GLU A 177 7.09 -6.66 11.15
C GLU A 177 5.94 -5.91 10.51
N TYR A 178 5.75 -6.10 9.19
CA TYR A 178 4.64 -5.53 8.44
C TYR A 178 3.28 -5.95 9.02
N ILE A 179 3.05 -7.26 9.23
CA ILE A 179 1.79 -7.78 9.79
C ILE A 179 1.56 -7.20 11.20
N ARG A 180 2.59 -7.27 12.06
CA ARG A 180 2.51 -6.73 13.43
C ARG A 180 2.15 -5.24 13.44
N ASP A 181 2.83 -4.45 12.62
CA ASP A 181 2.65 -3.00 12.58
C ASP A 181 1.34 -2.61 11.86
N TRP A 182 0.85 -3.44 10.94
CA TRP A 182 -0.48 -3.31 10.36
C TRP A 182 -1.56 -3.53 11.43
N HIS A 183 -1.47 -4.60 12.23
CA HIS A 183 -2.39 -4.86 13.35
C HIS A 183 -2.38 -3.71 14.36
N GLN A 184 -1.19 -3.22 14.72
CA GLN A 184 -1.03 -2.08 15.61
C GLN A 184 -1.66 -0.82 15.02
N GLY A 185 -1.45 -0.55 13.73
CA GLY A 185 -2.01 0.58 13.01
C GLY A 185 -3.52 0.54 12.95
N ALA A 186 -4.11 -0.64 12.75
CA ALA A 186 -5.55 -0.81 12.81
C ALA A 186 -6.10 -0.46 14.21
N LEU A 187 -5.42 -0.89 15.28
CA LEU A 187 -5.88 -0.65 16.66
C LEU A 187 -5.65 0.78 17.17
N THR A 188 -4.53 1.41 16.78
CA THR A 188 -4.06 2.66 17.39
C THR A 188 -3.97 3.84 16.43
N GLY A 189 -4.10 3.60 15.12
CA GLY A 189 -3.80 4.57 14.08
C GLY A 189 -2.32 4.73 13.77
N GLU A 190 -1.42 4.18 14.58
CA GLU A 190 0.03 4.19 14.37
C GLU A 190 0.49 2.94 13.62
N ASP A 191 0.54 3.03 12.30
CA ASP A 191 0.98 1.95 11.42
C ASP A 191 2.49 2.00 11.10
N TYR A 192 2.95 1.04 10.30
CA TYR A 192 4.34 0.98 9.88
C TYR A 192 4.75 2.24 9.07
N TRP A 193 3.84 2.88 8.34
CA TRP A 193 4.14 4.13 7.63
C TRP A 193 4.49 5.28 8.57
N SER A 194 3.80 5.35 9.71
CA SER A 194 4.10 6.33 10.75
C SER A 194 5.52 6.14 11.29
N ARG A 195 5.96 4.89 11.47
CA ARG A 195 7.33 4.56 11.89
C ARG A 195 8.37 4.77 10.79
N ALA A 196 8.03 4.38 9.56
CA ALA A 196 8.80 4.61 8.35
C ALA A 196 9.13 6.10 8.20
N GLY A 197 8.13 6.98 8.35
CA GLY A 197 8.33 8.42 8.31
C GLY A 197 9.35 8.92 9.33
N GLN A 198 9.25 8.47 10.59
CA GLN A 198 10.23 8.83 11.63
C GLN A 198 11.64 8.36 11.28
N PHE A 199 11.77 7.16 10.71
CA PHE A 199 13.05 6.59 10.35
C PHE A 199 13.69 7.31 9.15
N ILE A 200 12.89 7.65 8.13
CA ILE A 200 13.32 8.46 6.98
C ILE A 200 13.81 9.84 7.45
N GLU A 201 13.08 10.51 8.32
CA GLU A 201 13.47 11.84 8.83
C GLU A 201 14.76 11.78 9.65
N ARG A 202 14.96 10.73 10.47
CA ARG A 202 16.23 10.52 11.18
C ARG A 202 17.41 10.32 10.22
N ARG A 203 17.22 9.54 9.14
CA ARG A 203 18.25 9.33 8.12
C ARG A 203 18.63 10.66 7.43
N LYS A 204 17.64 11.48 7.08
CA LYS A 204 17.89 12.81 6.48
C LYS A 204 18.67 13.71 7.42
N GLY A 205 18.30 13.77 8.71
CA GLY A 205 19.02 14.59 9.70
C GLY A 205 20.48 14.18 9.89
N ASN A 206 20.77 12.87 9.87
CA ASN A 206 22.14 12.36 9.98
C ASN A 206 23.00 12.69 8.76
N VAL A 207 22.41 12.75 7.56
CA VAL A 207 23.14 13.14 6.34
C VAL A 207 23.55 14.61 6.39
N THR A 208 22.68 15.50 6.90
CA THR A 208 23.01 16.93 7.02
C THR A 208 24.19 17.16 7.96
N ASN A 209 24.23 16.46 9.10
CA ASN A 209 25.31 16.61 10.09
C ASN A 209 26.68 16.07 9.63
N LEU A 210 26.75 15.32 8.52
CA LEU A 210 28.00 14.83 7.95
C LEU A 210 28.60 15.77 6.89
N LEU A 211 27.85 16.78 6.47
CA LEU A 211 28.26 17.75 5.44
C LEU A 211 28.67 19.12 6.01
N ASP A 212 28.53 19.31 7.32
CA ASP A 212 28.99 20.47 8.11
C ASP A 212 30.33 20.17 8.79
#